data_AF-A0ABD2QN95-F1
#
_entry.id   AF-A0ABD2QN95-F1
#
_cell.length_a   1.000
_cell.length_b   1.000
_cell.length_c   1.000
_cell.angle_alpha   90.00
_cell.angle_beta   90.00
_cell.angle_gamma   90.00
#
_symmetry.space_group_name_H-M   'P 1'
#
loop_
_entity.id
_entity.type
_entity.pdbx_description
1 polymer ?
#
loop_
_entity_poly.entity_id
_entity_poly.type
_entity_poly.pdbx_seq_one_letter_code
_entity_poly.pdbx_strand_id
1 'polypeptide(L)'
;MLVCYFTEYCFRAWSAGCRSRYQGWRGRLLFMRRPFRIIDLVVILTSLVMISLDSQSHRIATSTFRGLRFFQILRMIRIDRRGGSFKLLASVVWAHRQELFTTVYIGFLVLIFSSFIIYLFEKGEDKSKIKSYADALWWGVITLCTVGYGDIVPTTWPGKIVASFCAMAGISFYALPAGILGSGFALKVQQNQREKHLTRRKVPAAQLIKCAWRHFSCEHSNDFSGTWKVFKKRSASHPGKIQQKQVHSTPCHGNN
;
A
#
# COMPACT_ATOMS: atom_id res chain seq x y z
N MET A 1 5.74 -19.23 -24.42
CA MET A 1 5.60 -18.28 -23.28
C MET A 1 4.47 -17.28 -23.47
N LEU A 2 4.45 -16.46 -24.53
CA LEU A 2 3.38 -15.46 -24.74
C LEU A 2 1.99 -16.07 -24.89
N VAL A 3 1.86 -17.12 -25.72
CA VAL A 3 0.61 -17.86 -25.87
C VAL A 3 0.10 -18.37 -24.53
N CYS A 4 0.98 -18.96 -23.70
CA CYS A 4 0.62 -19.40 -22.35
C CYS A 4 0.12 -18.25 -21.47
N TYR A 5 0.72 -17.07 -21.54
CA TYR A 5 0.30 -15.89 -20.76
C TYR A 5 -1.02 -15.30 -21.24
N PHE A 6 -1.22 -15.24 -22.55
CA PHE A 6 -2.48 -14.81 -23.14
C PHE A 6 -3.61 -15.78 -22.77
N THR A 7 -3.37 -17.09 -22.91
CA THR A 7 -4.30 -18.13 -22.49
C THR A 7 -4.61 -18.04 -20.99
N GLU A 8 -3.60 -17.89 -20.12
CA GLU A 8 -3.81 -17.68 -18.68
C GLU A 8 -4.69 -16.45 -18.42
N TYR A 9 -4.42 -15.32 -19.10
CA TYR A 9 -5.17 -14.08 -18.95
C TYR A 9 -6.65 -14.26 -19.34
N CYS A 10 -6.92 -14.89 -20.48
CA CYS A 10 -8.26 -15.19 -20.97
C CYS A 10 -9.03 -16.12 -20.02
N PHE A 11 -8.41 -17.22 -19.57
CA PHE A 11 -9.03 -18.12 -18.59
C PHE A 11 -9.30 -17.41 -17.25
N ARG A 12 -8.45 -16.47 -16.84
CA ARG A 12 -8.68 -15.66 -15.63
C ARG A 12 -9.81 -14.67 -15.76
N ALA A 13 -9.93 -14.01 -16.91
CA ALA A 13 -11.03 -13.10 -17.20
C ALA A 13 -12.37 -13.86 -17.27
N TRP A 14 -12.36 -15.07 -17.83
CA TRP A 14 -13.53 -15.95 -17.88
C TRP A 14 -13.95 -16.43 -16.48
N SER A 15 -13.01 -17.03 -15.73
CA SER A 15 -13.26 -17.55 -14.37
C SER A 15 -13.61 -16.47 -13.34
N ALA A 16 -13.31 -15.20 -13.60
CA ALA A 16 -13.72 -14.09 -12.75
C ALA A 16 -15.26 -14.01 -12.58
N GLY A 17 -16.02 -14.53 -13.56
CA GLY A 17 -17.49 -14.59 -13.51
C GLY A 17 -18.06 -15.46 -12.38
N CYS A 18 -17.25 -16.32 -11.74
CA CYS A 18 -17.69 -17.13 -10.60
C CYS A 18 -17.98 -16.29 -9.34
N ARG A 19 -17.50 -15.05 -9.25
CA ARG A 19 -17.89 -14.14 -8.16
C ARG A 19 -19.10 -13.32 -8.58
N SER A 20 -20.12 -13.28 -7.73
CA SER A 20 -21.33 -12.44 -7.89
C SER A 20 -20.98 -10.98 -8.24
N ARG A 21 -19.88 -10.42 -7.70
CA ARG A 21 -19.41 -9.06 -7.99
C ARG A 21 -18.98 -8.82 -9.45
N TYR A 22 -18.59 -9.85 -10.20
CA TYR A 22 -18.05 -9.73 -11.56
C TYR A 22 -18.92 -10.45 -12.60
N GLN A 23 -20.20 -10.65 -12.31
CA GLN A 23 -21.14 -11.23 -13.27
C GLN A 23 -21.43 -10.27 -14.44
N GLY A 24 -21.68 -10.84 -15.61
CA GLY A 24 -21.91 -10.11 -16.85
C GLY A 24 -20.66 -9.46 -17.47
N TRP A 25 -20.84 -8.83 -18.63
CA TRP A 25 -19.74 -8.23 -19.39
C TRP A 25 -19.16 -6.99 -18.69
N ARG A 26 -20.00 -6.16 -18.06
CA ARG A 26 -19.58 -5.00 -17.25
C ARG A 26 -18.75 -5.42 -16.04
N GLY A 27 -19.11 -6.53 -15.38
CA GLY A 27 -18.37 -7.10 -14.25
C GLY A 27 -16.98 -7.60 -14.65
N ARG A 28 -16.87 -8.25 -15.82
CA ARG A 28 -15.58 -8.69 -16.38
C ARG A 28 -14.68 -7.51 -16.76
N LEU A 29 -15.23 -6.43 -17.33
CA LEU A 29 -14.47 -5.22 -17.64
C LEU A 29 -13.94 -4.53 -16.37
N LEU A 30 -14.76 -4.47 -15.31
CA LEU A 30 -14.34 -3.96 -14.01
C LEU A 30 -13.18 -4.78 -13.41
N PHE A 31 -13.16 -6.10 -13.64
CA PHE A 31 -12.06 -6.96 -13.24
C PHE A 31 -10.77 -6.64 -14.00
N MET A 32 -10.84 -6.41 -15.32
CA MET A 32 -9.68 -6.04 -16.15
C MET A 32 -9.09 -4.67 -15.79
N ARG A 33 -9.91 -3.74 -15.29
CA ARG A 33 -9.47 -2.39 -14.87
C ARG A 33 -8.70 -2.34 -13.53
N ARG A 34 -8.47 -3.49 -12.87
CA ARG A 34 -7.62 -3.58 -11.69
C ARG A 34 -6.16 -3.29 -12.08
N PRO A 35 -5.37 -2.55 -11.29
CA PRO A 35 -4.04 -2.07 -11.68
C PRO A 35 -3.08 -3.20 -12.10
N PHE A 36 -2.99 -4.29 -11.32
CA PHE A 36 -2.17 -5.45 -11.68
C PHE A 36 -2.63 -6.17 -12.96
N ARG A 37 -3.92 -6.07 -13.33
CA ARG A 37 -4.46 -6.64 -14.57
C ARG A 37 -4.16 -5.77 -15.78
N ILE A 38 -4.10 -4.46 -15.60
CA ILE A 38 -3.65 -3.52 -16.63
C ILE A 38 -2.16 -3.76 -16.93
N ILE A 39 -1.31 -3.93 -15.91
CA ILE A 39 0.11 -4.24 -16.09
C ILE A 39 0.29 -5.54 -16.91
N ASP A 40 -0.48 -6.58 -16.57
CA ASP A 40 -0.45 -7.85 -17.30
C ASP A 40 -0.84 -7.69 -18.78
N LEU A 41 -1.92 -6.94 -19.05
CA LEU A 41 -2.38 -6.64 -20.39
C LEU A 41 -1.33 -5.84 -21.19
N VAL A 42 -0.71 -4.83 -20.57
CA VAL A 42 0.36 -4.03 -21.19
C VAL A 42 1.54 -4.91 -21.54
N VAL A 43 1.98 -5.80 -20.65
CA VAL A 43 3.11 -6.72 -20.92
C VAL A 43 2.82 -7.67 -22.08
N ILE A 44 1.60 -8.20 -22.16
CA ILE A 44 1.17 -9.07 -23.27
C ILE A 44 1.17 -8.26 -24.58
N LEU A 45 0.59 -7.06 -24.56
CA LEU A 45 0.50 -6.18 -25.72
C LEU A 45 1.90 -5.77 -26.23
N THR A 46 2.79 -5.31 -25.34
CA THR A 46 4.15 -4.91 -25.73
C THR A 46 4.96 -6.08 -26.26
N SER A 47 4.73 -7.30 -25.73
CA SER A 47 5.40 -8.51 -26.22
C SER A 47 4.85 -8.96 -27.58
N LEU A 48 3.56 -8.79 -27.84
CA LEU A 48 2.94 -9.09 -29.14
C LEU A 48 3.44 -8.12 -30.21
N VAL A 49 3.42 -6.82 -29.91
CA VAL A 49 3.93 -5.75 -30.78
C VAL A 49 5.38 -6.00 -31.16
N MET A 50 6.23 -6.37 -30.19
CA MET A 50 7.62 -6.72 -30.44
C MET A 50 7.78 -7.86 -31.46
N ILE A 51 7.01 -8.95 -31.34
CA ILE A 51 7.10 -10.10 -32.25
C ILE A 51 6.59 -9.74 -33.65
N SER A 52 5.49 -9.00 -33.75
CA SER A 52 4.93 -8.59 -35.04
C SER A 52 5.89 -7.68 -35.81
N LEU A 53 6.63 -6.81 -35.11
CA LEU A 53 7.57 -5.88 -35.73
C LEU A 53 8.90 -6.53 -36.11
N ASP A 54 9.37 -7.50 -35.33
CA ASP A 54 10.55 -8.30 -35.66
C ASP A 54 10.37 -9.07 -36.98
N SER A 55 9.15 -9.54 -37.25
CA SER A 55 8.82 -10.22 -38.51
C SER A 55 8.80 -9.33 -39.76
N GLN A 56 8.74 -7.99 -39.61
CA GLN A 56 8.54 -7.06 -40.73
C GLN A 56 9.71 -6.12 -41.04
N SER A 57 10.75 -5.99 -40.18
CA SER A 57 11.74 -4.92 -40.37
C SER A 57 13.18 -5.30 -40.02
N HIS A 58 13.98 -5.57 -41.05
CA HIS A 58 15.42 -5.84 -40.93
C HIS A 58 16.29 -4.56 -40.84
N ARG A 59 15.74 -3.33 -40.91
CA ARG A 59 16.57 -2.11 -41.08
C ARG A 59 16.17 -0.81 -40.34
N ILE A 60 15.00 -0.69 -39.69
CA ILE A 60 14.60 0.60 -39.05
C ILE A 60 14.23 0.45 -37.55
N ALA A 61 14.25 -0.77 -37.01
CA ALA A 61 13.62 -1.09 -35.72
C ALA A 61 14.52 -1.08 -34.47
N THR A 62 15.66 -0.38 -34.44
CA THR A 62 16.58 -0.45 -33.28
C THR A 62 16.52 0.73 -32.31
N SER A 63 16.07 1.91 -32.71
CA SER A 63 16.09 3.10 -31.83
C SER A 63 14.80 3.28 -31.03
N THR A 64 13.64 3.35 -31.68
CA THR A 64 12.31 3.52 -31.04
C THR A 64 11.92 2.33 -30.14
N PHE A 65 12.48 1.15 -30.42
CA PHE A 65 12.10 -0.10 -29.76
C PHE A 65 12.93 -0.41 -28.50
N ARG A 66 13.94 0.40 -28.17
CA ARG A 66 14.67 0.31 -26.89
C ARG A 66 13.75 0.58 -25.70
N GLY A 67 12.81 1.53 -25.85
CA GLY A 67 11.79 1.85 -24.84
C GLY A 67 10.90 0.65 -24.47
N LEU A 68 10.55 -0.18 -25.46
CA LEU A 68 9.71 -1.36 -25.25
C LEU A 68 10.39 -2.46 -24.41
N ARG A 69 11.73 -2.48 -24.34
CA ARG A 69 12.47 -3.36 -23.44
C ARG A 69 12.27 -2.98 -21.97
N PHE A 70 12.07 -1.69 -21.66
CA PHE A 70 11.74 -1.28 -20.29
C PHE A 70 10.38 -1.83 -19.84
N PHE A 71 9.38 -1.90 -20.74
CA PHE A 71 8.09 -2.52 -20.42
C PHE A 71 8.21 -4.03 -20.14
N GLN A 72 9.27 -4.70 -20.61
CA GLN A 72 9.51 -6.11 -20.28
C GLN A 72 9.94 -6.30 -18.82
N ILE A 73 10.57 -5.31 -18.19
CA ILE A 73 10.92 -5.34 -16.75
C ILE A 73 9.64 -5.43 -15.90
N LEU A 74 8.51 -4.87 -16.37
CA LEU A 74 7.20 -4.99 -15.70
C LEU A 74 6.72 -6.44 -15.57
N ARG A 75 7.26 -7.38 -16.36
CA ARG A 75 7.00 -8.82 -16.19
C ARG A 75 7.42 -9.30 -14.80
N MET A 76 8.49 -8.75 -14.22
CA MET A 76 8.95 -9.10 -12.87
C MET A 76 7.91 -8.68 -11.81
N ILE A 77 7.24 -7.53 -12.00
CA ILE A 77 6.18 -7.04 -11.11
C ILE A 77 4.97 -7.98 -11.08
N ARG A 78 4.72 -8.74 -12.16
CA ARG A 78 3.63 -9.72 -12.25
C ARG A 78 3.77 -10.87 -11.23
N ILE A 79 4.98 -11.15 -10.74
CA ILE A 79 5.20 -12.25 -9.79
C ILE A 79 4.44 -12.02 -8.47
N ASP A 80 4.21 -10.77 -8.08
CA ASP A 80 3.30 -10.42 -6.98
C ASP A 80 1.84 -10.50 -7.46
N ARG A 81 1.37 -11.73 -7.61
CA ARG A 81 0.08 -12.10 -8.20
C ARG A 81 -1.15 -11.55 -7.45
N ARG A 82 -0.98 -11.07 -6.20
CA ARG A 82 -2.08 -10.60 -5.34
C ARG A 82 -1.87 -9.17 -4.83
N GLY A 83 -0.72 -8.55 -5.11
CA GLY A 83 -0.35 -7.25 -4.53
C GLY A 83 -0.26 -7.29 -3.00
N GLY A 84 -0.02 -8.48 -2.44
CA GLY A 84 -0.05 -8.67 -0.99
C GLY A 84 1.10 -7.94 -0.32
N SER A 85 2.29 -8.01 -0.93
CA SER A 85 3.50 -7.35 -0.45
C SER A 85 3.37 -5.84 -0.53
N PHE A 86 2.89 -5.31 -1.68
CA PHE A 86 2.61 -3.88 -1.82
C PHE A 86 1.53 -3.38 -0.87
N LYS A 87 0.47 -4.16 -0.63
CA LYS A 87 -0.58 -3.79 0.32
C LYS A 87 -0.06 -3.79 1.76
N LEU A 88 0.81 -4.74 2.12
CA LEU A 88 1.44 -4.78 3.43
C LEU A 88 2.36 -3.58 3.63
N LEU A 89 3.27 -3.32 2.67
CA LEU A 89 4.16 -2.17 2.68
C LEU A 89 3.36 -0.86 2.80
N ALA A 90 2.35 -0.66 1.95
CA ALA A 90 1.50 0.52 2.00
C ALA A 90 0.75 0.64 3.33
N SER A 91 0.31 -0.46 3.93
CA SER A 91 -0.33 -0.45 5.25
C SER A 91 0.62 -0.01 6.36
N VAL A 92 1.90 -0.42 6.31
CA VAL A 92 2.91 -0.03 7.30
C VAL A 92 3.28 1.44 7.11
N VAL A 93 3.56 1.86 5.88
CA VAL A 93 3.84 3.27 5.53
C VAL A 93 2.69 4.17 5.95
N TRP A 94 1.44 3.77 5.70
CA TRP A 94 0.27 4.56 6.08
C TRP A 94 0.09 4.67 7.59
N ALA A 95 0.39 3.61 8.33
CA ALA A 95 0.33 3.60 9.79
C ALA A 95 1.38 4.54 10.42
N HIS A 96 2.60 4.53 9.87
CA HIS A 96 3.73 5.33 10.36
C HIS A 96 3.98 6.60 9.53
N ARG A 97 2.97 7.10 8.82
CA ARG A 97 3.14 8.22 7.87
C ARG A 97 3.62 9.51 8.53
N GLN A 98 3.20 9.78 9.77
CA GLN A 98 3.58 10.97 10.50
C GLN A 98 5.06 10.93 10.87
N GLU A 99 5.53 9.79 11.38
CA GLU A 99 6.94 9.57 11.74
C GLU A 99 7.84 9.60 10.49
N LEU A 100 7.42 8.94 9.42
CA LEU A 100 8.14 8.96 8.14
C LEU A 100 8.20 10.35 7.53
N PHE A 101 7.09 11.09 7.52
CA PHE A 101 7.08 12.44 6.99
C PHE A 101 7.98 13.37 7.81
N THR A 102 7.96 13.24 9.15
CA THR A 102 8.80 14.04 10.05
C THR A 102 10.30 13.77 9.80
N THR A 103 10.69 12.50 9.67
CA THR A 103 12.10 12.14 9.43
C THR A 103 12.59 12.58 8.05
N VAL A 104 11.77 12.44 7.00
CA VAL A 104 12.09 12.95 5.66
C VAL A 104 12.16 14.48 5.64
N TYR A 105 11.24 15.15 6.33
CA TYR A 105 11.24 16.62 6.43
C TYR A 105 12.49 17.15 7.14
N ILE A 106 12.84 16.60 8.31
CA ILE A 106 14.06 16.99 9.04
C ILE A 106 15.30 16.62 8.22
N GLY A 107 15.35 15.43 7.60
CA GLY A 107 16.45 15.03 6.73
C GLY A 107 16.64 15.98 5.54
N PHE A 108 15.54 16.42 4.91
CA PHE A 108 15.58 17.40 3.84
C PHE A 108 16.11 18.76 4.32
N LEU A 109 15.70 19.23 5.49
CA LEU A 109 16.25 20.45 6.09
C LEU A 109 17.76 20.32 6.35
N VAL A 110 18.19 19.23 6.98
CA VAL A 110 19.62 18.95 7.24
C VAL A 110 20.41 18.92 5.93
N LEU A 111 19.86 18.35 4.87
CA LEU A 111 20.47 18.34 3.53
C LEU A 111 20.67 19.76 2.98
N ILE A 112 19.62 20.58 3.00
CA ILE A 112 19.69 21.97 2.51
C ILE A 112 20.69 22.80 3.33
N PHE A 113 20.64 22.70 4.66
CA PHE A 113 21.55 23.41 5.55
C PHE A 113 23.00 22.96 5.39
N SER A 114 23.25 21.64 5.36
CA SER A 114 24.59 21.06 5.16
C SER A 114 25.20 21.51 3.84
N SER A 115 24.46 21.36 2.74
CA SER A 115 24.91 21.79 1.41
C SER A 115 25.15 23.29 1.33
N PHE A 116 24.33 24.11 1.99
CA PHE A 116 24.53 25.55 2.01
C PHE A 116 25.79 25.95 2.78
N ILE A 117 26.02 25.37 3.96
CA ILE A 117 27.21 25.69 4.76
C ILE A 117 28.49 25.25 4.02
N ILE A 118 28.49 24.05 3.44
CA ILE A 118 29.62 23.55 2.65
C ILE A 118 29.90 24.44 1.44
N TYR A 119 28.83 24.87 0.74
CA TYR A 119 28.96 25.81 -0.36
C TYR A 119 29.63 27.11 0.09
N LEU A 120 29.25 27.67 1.26
CA LEU A 120 29.88 28.89 1.77
C LEU A 120 31.38 28.72 2.08
N PHE A 121 31.79 27.57 2.61
CA PHE A 121 33.19 27.30 2.96
C PHE A 121 34.07 26.95 1.75
N GLU A 122 33.50 26.33 0.72
CA GLU A 122 34.27 25.90 -0.46
C GLU A 122 34.18 26.88 -1.63
N LYS A 123 33.21 27.80 -1.61
CA LYS A 123 33.09 28.83 -2.64
C LYS A 123 34.32 29.74 -2.63
N GLY A 124 34.97 29.85 -3.78
CA GLY A 124 36.12 30.75 -3.98
C GLY A 124 37.48 30.07 -3.81
N GLU A 125 37.51 28.76 -3.53
CA GLU A 125 38.76 27.98 -3.50
C GLU A 125 39.01 27.34 -4.87
N ASP A 126 40.17 27.62 -5.48
CA ASP A 126 40.53 27.18 -6.84
C ASP A 126 40.63 25.65 -6.98
N LYS A 127 40.99 24.97 -5.89
CA LYS A 127 41.10 23.50 -5.84
C LYS A 127 39.76 22.80 -5.60
N SER A 128 38.72 23.54 -5.23
CA SER A 128 37.41 22.95 -4.93
C SER A 128 36.65 22.61 -6.21
N LYS A 129 35.94 21.48 -6.19
CA LYS A 129 35.01 21.10 -7.28
C LYS A 129 33.61 21.67 -7.06
N ILE A 130 33.37 22.33 -5.92
CA ILE A 130 32.07 22.88 -5.54
C ILE A 130 31.98 24.30 -6.08
N LYS A 131 31.50 24.46 -7.32
CA LYS A 131 31.40 25.77 -7.98
C LYS A 131 30.01 26.37 -7.84
N SER A 132 28.98 25.53 -7.90
CA SER A 132 27.58 25.91 -7.79
C SER A 132 26.93 25.32 -6.54
N TYR A 133 25.81 25.92 -6.12
CA TYR A 133 24.99 25.34 -5.05
C TYR A 133 24.47 23.94 -5.43
N ALA A 134 24.25 23.66 -6.73
CA ALA A 134 23.84 22.35 -7.21
C ALA A 134 24.92 21.27 -6.96
N ASP A 135 26.21 21.63 -7.08
CA ASP A 135 27.32 20.71 -6.79
C ASP A 135 27.40 20.38 -5.29
N ALA A 136 27.16 21.37 -4.43
CA ALA A 136 27.08 21.16 -2.98
C ALA A 136 25.85 20.34 -2.57
N LEU A 137 24.74 20.51 -3.28
CA LEU A 137 23.53 19.69 -3.14
C LEU A 137 23.80 18.23 -3.54
N TRP A 138 24.45 18.00 -4.68
CA TRP A 138 24.85 16.67 -5.12
C TRP A 138 25.76 16.00 -4.09
N TRP A 139 26.78 16.71 -3.61
CA TRP A 139 27.63 16.23 -2.53
C TRP A 139 26.81 15.85 -1.28
N GLY A 140 25.91 16.73 -0.85
CA GLY A 140 25.04 16.51 0.31
C GLY A 140 24.17 15.25 0.16
N VAL A 141 23.54 15.04 -1.00
CA VAL A 141 22.75 13.83 -1.30
C VAL A 141 23.62 12.58 -1.20
N ILE A 142 24.78 12.56 -1.85
CA ILE A 142 25.67 11.39 -1.92
C ILE A 142 26.30 11.07 -0.55
N THR A 143 26.65 12.09 0.24
CA THR A 143 27.21 11.92 1.58
C THR A 143 26.15 11.50 2.61
N LEU A 144 24.99 12.16 2.64
CA LEU A 144 23.93 11.84 3.61
C LEU A 144 23.26 10.49 3.36
N CYS A 145 23.17 10.07 2.08
CA CYS A 145 22.74 8.73 1.71
C CYS A 145 23.84 7.67 1.87
N THR A 146 25.01 8.02 2.42
CA THR A 146 26.15 7.11 2.63
C THR A 146 26.68 6.41 1.37
N VAL A 147 26.46 7.00 0.18
CA VAL A 147 26.95 6.44 -1.09
C VAL A 147 28.44 6.76 -1.27
N GLY A 148 28.82 8.04 -1.07
CA GLY A 148 30.21 8.46 -1.00
C GLY A 148 31.05 8.20 -2.27
N TYR A 149 30.61 8.64 -3.45
CA TYR A 149 31.37 8.45 -4.70
C TYR A 149 32.78 9.07 -4.68
N GLY A 150 32.99 10.15 -3.91
CA GLY A 150 34.29 10.83 -3.80
C GLY A 150 34.65 11.68 -5.02
N ASP A 151 33.71 11.90 -5.95
CA ASP A 151 33.84 12.75 -7.12
C ASP A 151 33.96 14.23 -6.75
N ILE A 152 33.13 14.68 -5.80
CA ILE A 152 33.12 16.02 -5.22
C ILE A 152 33.32 15.86 -3.71
N VAL A 153 34.28 16.58 -3.13
CA VAL A 153 34.56 16.58 -1.68
C VAL A 153 35.04 17.96 -1.24
N PRO A 154 34.74 18.38 0.00
CA PRO A 154 35.31 19.61 0.55
C PRO A 154 36.83 19.49 0.68
N THR A 155 37.54 20.48 0.18
CA THR A 155 38.99 20.55 0.14
C THR A 155 39.57 21.35 1.30
N THR A 156 38.84 22.38 1.75
CA THR A 156 39.25 23.28 2.83
C THR A 156 39.21 22.56 4.19
N TRP A 157 40.11 22.94 5.08
CA TRP A 157 40.14 22.40 6.45
C TRP A 157 38.85 22.70 7.25
N PRO A 158 38.34 23.95 7.30
CA PRO A 158 37.08 24.23 7.99
C PRO A 158 35.88 23.52 7.33
N GLY A 159 35.86 23.44 5.99
CA GLY A 159 34.83 22.72 5.24
C GLY A 159 34.76 21.25 5.65
N LYS A 160 35.91 20.57 5.79
CA LYS A 160 35.99 19.16 6.22
C LYS A 160 35.47 18.94 7.64
N ILE A 161 35.77 19.84 8.57
CA ILE A 161 35.29 19.73 9.96
C ILE A 161 33.77 19.82 9.97
N VAL A 162 33.22 20.85 9.31
CA VAL A 162 31.77 21.03 9.24
C VAL A 162 31.09 19.88 8.49
N ALA A 163 31.68 19.40 7.39
CA ALA A 163 31.21 18.23 6.65
C ALA A 163 31.08 17.01 7.57
N SER A 164 32.07 16.79 8.43
CA SER A 164 32.11 15.64 9.33
C SER A 164 30.96 15.69 10.34
N PHE A 165 30.72 16.86 10.96
CA PHE A 165 29.59 17.04 11.88
C PHE A 165 28.24 16.92 11.17
N CYS A 166 28.08 17.56 10.00
CA CYS A 166 26.86 17.49 9.22
C CYS A 166 26.57 16.07 8.72
N ALA A 167 27.60 15.31 8.32
CA ALA A 167 27.46 13.91 7.91
C ALA A 167 27.00 13.03 9.07
N MET A 168 27.61 13.15 10.26
CA MET A 168 27.18 12.39 11.44
C MET A 168 25.70 12.66 11.80
N ALA A 169 25.30 13.94 11.79
CA ALA A 169 23.92 14.33 12.07
C ALA A 169 22.95 13.81 10.99
N GLY A 170 23.27 14.00 9.71
CA GLY A 170 22.35 13.65 8.64
C GLY A 170 22.20 12.15 8.40
N ILE A 171 23.27 11.35 8.57
CA ILE A 171 23.19 9.88 8.51
C ILE A 171 22.19 9.35 9.54
N SER A 172 22.20 9.93 10.75
CA SER A 172 21.27 9.55 11.83
C SER A 172 19.81 9.71 11.40
N PHE A 173 19.46 10.82 10.73
CA PHE A 173 18.09 11.05 10.25
C PHE A 173 17.72 10.21 9.03
N TYR A 174 18.64 10.01 8.08
CA TYR A 174 18.38 9.21 6.88
C TYR A 174 18.27 7.70 7.17
N ALA A 175 18.82 7.23 8.29
CA ALA A 175 18.65 5.85 8.76
C ALA A 175 17.28 5.58 9.40
N LEU A 176 16.61 6.60 9.95
CA LEU A 176 15.35 6.43 10.69
C LEU A 176 14.20 5.85 9.85
N PRO A 177 13.95 6.27 8.59
CA PRO A 177 12.89 5.69 7.78
C PRO A 177 13.01 4.17 7.62
N ALA A 178 14.23 3.65 7.44
CA ALA A 178 14.47 2.23 7.35
C ALA A 178 14.17 1.51 8.68
N GLY A 179 14.56 2.10 9.82
CA GLY A 179 14.27 1.57 11.16
C GLY A 179 12.77 1.57 11.51
N ILE A 180 12.05 2.65 11.19
CA ILE A 180 10.61 2.78 11.40
C ILE A 180 9.86 1.73 10.56
N LEU A 181 10.22 1.58 9.29
CA LEU A 181 9.62 0.55 8.44
C LEU A 181 9.93 -0.86 8.94
N GLY A 182 11.18 -1.14 9.30
CA GLY A 182 11.60 -2.45 9.81
C GLY A 182 10.84 -2.87 11.08
N SER A 183 10.75 -1.97 12.05
CA SER A 183 9.98 -2.20 13.28
C SER A 183 8.48 -2.31 13.01
N GLY A 184 7.93 -1.47 12.14
CA GLY A 184 6.53 -1.52 11.71
C GLY A 184 6.16 -2.85 11.03
N PHE A 185 7.05 -3.39 10.20
CA PHE A 185 6.87 -4.73 9.61
C PHE A 185 6.88 -5.83 10.66
N ALA A 186 7.84 -5.80 11.59
CA ALA A 186 7.94 -6.78 12.67
C ALA A 186 6.65 -6.80 13.53
N LEU A 187 6.17 -5.62 13.92
CA LEU A 187 4.92 -5.47 14.67
C LEU A 187 3.71 -5.97 13.88
N LYS A 188 3.60 -5.63 12.59
CA LYS A 188 2.48 -6.07 11.74
C LYS A 188 2.46 -7.58 11.56
N VAL A 189 3.64 -8.22 11.40
CA VAL A 189 3.75 -9.68 11.32
C VAL A 189 3.33 -10.32 12.63
N GLN A 190 3.77 -9.78 13.77
CA GLN A 190 3.39 -10.28 15.10
C GLN A 190 1.89 -10.13 15.37
N GLN A 191 1.28 -8.99 14.99
CA GLN A 191 -0.16 -8.76 15.08
C GLN A 191 -0.94 -9.76 14.22
N ASN A 192 -0.53 -9.96 12.96
CA ASN A 192 -1.17 -10.93 12.07
C ASN A 192 -1.09 -12.37 12.63
N GLN A 193 -0.01 -12.72 13.33
CA GLN A 193 0.06 -14.01 14.02
C GLN A 193 -0.95 -14.10 15.17
N ARG A 194 -1.04 -13.07 16.03
CA ARG A 194 -2.03 -13.03 17.13
C ARG A 194 -3.48 -13.09 16.61
N GLU A 195 -3.79 -12.35 15.55
CA GLU A 195 -5.11 -12.38 14.92
C GLU A 195 -5.47 -13.77 14.36
N LYS A 196 -4.52 -14.52 13.81
CA LYS A 196 -4.76 -15.91 13.38
C LYS A 196 -5.16 -16.81 14.54
N HIS A 197 -4.61 -16.59 15.74
CA HIS A 197 -5.02 -17.33 16.94
C HIS A 197 -6.44 -16.94 17.39
N LEU A 198 -6.81 -15.65 17.30
CA LEU A 198 -8.14 -15.17 17.68
C LEU A 198 -9.24 -15.53 16.68
N THR A 199 -8.93 -15.52 15.38
CA THR A 199 -9.89 -15.81 14.28
C THR A 199 -10.39 -17.27 14.32
N ARG A 200 -9.71 -18.16 15.07
CA ARG A 200 -10.23 -19.50 15.35
C ARG A 200 -11.54 -19.48 16.16
N ARG A 201 -11.89 -18.37 16.81
CA ARG A 201 -13.19 -18.18 17.48
C ARG A 201 -14.28 -17.89 16.44
N LYS A 202 -14.83 -18.94 15.81
CA LYS A 202 -15.93 -18.88 14.82
C LYS A 202 -17.29 -18.46 15.42
N VAL A 203 -17.42 -18.53 16.74
CA VAL A 203 -18.67 -18.32 17.50
C VAL A 203 -19.28 -16.91 17.30
N PRO A 204 -18.54 -15.79 17.46
CA PRO A 204 -19.12 -14.45 17.30
C PRO A 204 -19.63 -14.15 15.89
N ALA A 205 -18.95 -14.62 14.84
CA ALA A 205 -19.41 -14.44 13.46
C ALA A 205 -20.74 -15.14 13.20
N ALA A 206 -20.91 -16.36 13.72
CA ALA A 206 -22.16 -17.10 13.60
C ALA A 206 -23.32 -16.43 14.37
N GLN A 207 -23.04 -15.81 15.52
CA GLN A 207 -24.04 -15.05 16.28
C GLN A 207 -24.49 -13.81 15.52
N LEU A 208 -23.57 -13.05 14.92
CA LEU A 208 -23.91 -11.88 14.11
C LEU A 208 -24.85 -12.25 12.96
N ILE A 209 -24.53 -13.31 12.21
CA ILE A 209 -25.38 -13.79 11.10
C ILE A 209 -26.77 -14.18 11.60
N LYS A 210 -26.86 -14.89 12.74
CA LYS A 210 -28.15 -15.27 13.35
C LYS A 210 -28.97 -14.05 13.78
N CYS A 211 -28.34 -13.05 14.38
CA CYS A 211 -29.02 -11.82 14.79
C CYS A 211 -29.48 -10.99 13.58
N ALA A 212 -28.63 -10.84 12.56
CA ALA A 212 -28.98 -10.14 11.32
C ALA A 212 -30.17 -10.81 10.61
N TRP A 213 -30.17 -12.15 10.52
CA TRP A 213 -31.30 -12.89 9.98
C TRP A 213 -32.58 -12.68 10.79
N ARG A 214 -32.49 -12.78 12.13
CA ARG A 214 -33.65 -12.56 13.01
C ARG A 214 -34.25 -11.16 12.86
N HIS A 215 -33.40 -10.13 12.71
CA HIS A 215 -33.86 -8.76 12.49
C HIS A 215 -34.56 -8.62 11.13
N PHE A 216 -33.93 -9.11 10.06
CA PHE A 216 -34.53 -9.12 8.71
C PHE A 216 -35.87 -9.87 8.67
N SER A 217 -35.98 -11.01 9.36
CA SER A 217 -37.23 -11.77 9.48
C SER A 217 -38.33 -11.10 10.31
N CYS A 218 -38.00 -10.11 11.15
CA CYS A 218 -39.01 -9.32 11.85
C CYS A 218 -39.59 -8.20 10.96
N GLU A 219 -38.80 -7.67 10.02
CA GLU A 219 -39.19 -6.55 9.16
C GLU A 219 -40.03 -7.01 7.95
N HIS A 220 -39.71 -8.17 7.37
CA HIS A 220 -40.53 -8.78 6.32
C HIS A 220 -41.59 -9.72 6.92
N SER A 221 -42.84 -9.26 7.01
CA SER A 221 -44.04 -9.97 7.52
C SER A 221 -44.49 -11.18 6.67
N ASN A 222 -43.62 -11.77 5.84
CA ASN A 222 -43.92 -13.03 5.16
C ASN A 222 -43.73 -14.17 6.14
N ASP A 223 -44.75 -14.46 6.94
CA ASP A 223 -45.03 -15.68 7.71
C ASP A 223 -43.85 -16.64 8.02
N PHE A 224 -42.74 -16.10 8.56
CA PHE A 224 -41.59 -16.90 9.00
C PHE A 224 -41.89 -17.51 10.37
N SER A 225 -42.87 -18.41 10.41
CA SER A 225 -43.36 -19.07 11.63
C SER A 225 -42.26 -19.80 12.41
N GLY A 226 -41.16 -20.20 11.77
CA GLY A 226 -39.99 -20.83 12.41
C GLY A 226 -39.26 -19.93 13.42
N THR A 227 -39.13 -18.63 13.14
CA THR A 227 -38.43 -17.68 14.03
C THR A 227 -39.23 -17.42 15.29
N TRP A 228 -40.56 -17.29 15.16
CA TRP A 228 -41.48 -17.01 16.26
C TRP A 228 -41.84 -18.25 17.10
N LYS A 229 -41.79 -19.46 16.52
CA LYS A 229 -42.01 -20.74 17.24
C LYS A 229 -41.07 -20.91 18.43
N VAL A 230 -39.82 -20.45 18.35
CA VAL A 230 -38.85 -20.51 19.46
C VAL A 230 -39.30 -19.65 20.64
N PHE A 231 -39.86 -18.47 20.38
CA PHE A 231 -40.39 -17.59 21.42
C PHE A 231 -41.72 -18.10 21.97
N LYS A 232 -42.63 -18.59 21.11
CA LYS A 232 -43.91 -19.19 21.53
C LYS A 232 -43.72 -20.43 22.42
N LYS A 233 -42.78 -21.32 22.08
CA LYS A 233 -42.45 -22.51 22.90
C LYS A 233 -41.89 -22.14 24.28
N ARG A 234 -41.12 -21.04 24.36
CA ARG A 234 -40.54 -20.55 25.62
C ARG A 234 -41.57 -19.90 26.55
N SER A 235 -42.56 -19.19 26.00
CA SER A 235 -43.73 -18.70 26.77
C SER A 235 -44.59 -19.85 27.29
N ALA A 236 -44.76 -20.93 26.52
CA ALA A 236 -45.55 -22.09 26.93
C ALA A 236 -44.91 -22.90 28.08
N SER A 237 -43.57 -22.95 28.17
CA SER A 237 -42.86 -23.68 29.23
C SER A 237 -42.75 -22.92 30.57
N HIS A 238 -42.99 -21.61 30.60
CA HIS A 238 -42.95 -20.76 31.80
C HIS A 238 -44.11 -19.76 31.77
N PRO A 239 -45.33 -20.16 32.17
CA PRO A 239 -46.51 -19.31 32.08
C PRO A 239 -46.55 -18.13 33.07
N GLY A 240 -45.57 -17.98 33.98
CA GLY A 240 -45.70 -17.11 35.16
C GLY A 240 -44.69 -15.96 35.35
N LYS A 241 -43.85 -15.59 34.38
CA LYS A 241 -42.92 -14.45 34.54
C LYS A 241 -42.75 -13.62 33.26
N ILE A 242 -43.85 -13.11 32.71
CA ILE A 242 -43.83 -11.95 31.81
C ILE A 242 -44.92 -11.00 32.30
N GLN A 243 -44.66 -10.33 33.41
CA GLN A 243 -45.40 -9.13 33.77
C GLN A 243 -44.37 -8.05 34.11
N GLN A 244 -44.51 -6.93 33.41
CA GLN A 244 -43.88 -5.63 33.68
C GLN A 244 -42.35 -5.53 33.51
N LYS A 245 -41.95 -5.24 32.27
CA LYS A 245 -41.13 -4.05 32.04
C LYS A 245 -41.74 -3.28 30.88
N GLN A 246 -42.96 -2.77 31.12
CA GLN A 246 -43.48 -1.66 30.34
C GLN A 246 -42.49 -0.52 30.52
N VAL A 247 -42.01 -0.03 29.38
CA VAL A 247 -41.34 1.26 29.23
C VAL A 247 -42.19 2.28 29.95
N HIS A 248 -41.69 2.81 31.07
CA HIS A 248 -42.26 4.00 31.67
C HIS A 248 -41.90 5.14 30.73
N SER A 249 -42.81 5.44 29.82
CA SER A 249 -42.88 6.70 29.09
C SER A 249 -43.09 7.80 30.11
N THR A 250 -42.02 8.52 30.47
CA THR A 250 -42.14 9.81 31.14
C THR A 250 -42.82 10.78 30.17
N PRO A 251 -43.93 11.45 30.55
CA PRO A 251 -44.50 12.51 29.74
C PRO A 251 -43.65 13.77 29.92
N CYS A 252 -43.23 14.35 28.80
CA CYS A 252 -42.79 15.74 28.76
C CYS A 252 -44.00 16.63 29.12
N HIS A 253 -44.06 17.12 30.35
CA HIS A 253 -44.86 18.29 30.70
C HIS A 253 -43.90 19.45 30.94
N GLY A 254 -43.95 20.43 30.06
CA GLY A 254 -43.48 21.78 30.38
C GLY A 254 -44.51 22.47 31.27
N ASN A 255 -44.02 23.26 32.23
CA ASN A 255 -44.51 24.60 32.49
C ASN A 255 -43.56 25.34 33.44
N ASN A 256 -43.25 26.57 33.02
CA ASN A 256 -42.72 27.75 33.74
C ASN A 256 -41.35 27.69 34.40
#